data_AF-A0A820GWE5-F1
#
_entry.id   AF-A0A820GWE5-F1
#
_cell.length_a   1.000
_cell.length_b   1.000
_cell.length_c   1.000
_cell.angle_alpha   90.00
_cell.angle_beta   90.00
_cell.angle_gamma   90.00
#
_symmetry.space_group_name_H-M   'P 1'
#
loop_
_entity.id
_entity.type
_entity.pdbx_description
1 polymer ?
#
loop_
_entity_poly.entity_id
_entity_poly.type
_entity_poly.pdbx_seq_one_letter_code
_entity_poly.pdbx_strand_id
1 'polypeptide(L)'
;QFKKMLTLNQSSAMKTYVKQLNSQIEEIVFEMRKSLTLNEYNKYETVLTIDVHIRDMVDILIRDGINESHDFAWQCQLRFYWLSKEDNLFLQQCNGKFEYGYEYMGLNGRLVITPLTDRIYLTITQALSMFLGCAPAGPAGTGKTESIKDLAKAMGLLCVVTNCGEGMDYQAIGKNLNGLCQTGAWGCFDEFNRIEASVLSVVSTQVKSIQQALSLHLTEFLFEHNEIRLLSTVGIFITMNPGYAGRTELPESVKNLFRPVVVV
;
A
#
# COMPACT_ATOMS: atom_id res chain seq x y z
N GLN A 1 -10.47 7.95 16.55
CA GLN A 1 -11.37 9.12 16.62
C GLN A 1 -12.82 8.80 16.25
N PHE A 2 -13.09 8.02 15.19
CA PHE A 2 -14.46 7.64 14.78
C PHE A 2 -15.32 6.96 15.87
N LYS A 3 -14.77 6.00 16.64
CA LYS A 3 -15.50 5.41 17.79
C LYS A 3 -15.86 6.43 18.87
N LYS A 4 -15.03 7.47 19.09
CA LYS A 4 -15.34 8.57 20.02
C LYS A 4 -16.42 9.51 19.46
N MET A 5 -16.49 9.64 18.13
CA MET A 5 -17.51 10.45 17.45
C MET A 5 -18.89 9.76 17.41
N LEU A 6 -18.94 8.42 17.38
CA LEU A 6 -20.20 7.64 17.40
C LEU A 6 -20.78 7.41 18.80
N THR A 7 -19.96 7.39 19.86
CA THR A 7 -20.45 7.25 21.24
C THR A 7 -21.29 8.44 21.72
N LEU A 8 -21.19 9.57 21.03
CA LEU A 8 -22.09 10.70 21.19
C LEU A 8 -23.06 10.65 20.00
N ASN A 9 -24.34 10.48 20.29
CA ASN A 9 -25.44 10.25 19.36
C ASN A 9 -25.68 11.43 18.38
N GLN A 10 -24.69 11.81 17.58
CA GLN A 10 -24.64 13.08 16.87
C GLN A 10 -24.17 12.90 15.43
N SER A 11 -25.12 12.73 14.51
CA SER A 11 -24.94 13.09 13.09
C SER A 11 -24.35 14.51 12.93
N SER A 12 -24.53 15.37 13.95
CA SER A 12 -23.88 16.68 14.06
C SER A 12 -22.35 16.62 14.22
N ALA A 13 -21.76 15.58 14.82
CA ALA A 13 -20.33 15.52 15.10
C ALA A 13 -19.50 15.42 13.81
N MET A 14 -19.93 14.60 12.85
CA MET A 14 -19.27 14.52 11.54
C MET A 14 -19.42 15.83 10.76
N LYS A 15 -20.60 16.46 10.79
CA LYS A 15 -20.82 17.78 10.17
C LYS A 15 -19.94 18.87 10.79
N THR A 16 -19.75 18.86 12.11
CA THR A 16 -18.84 19.78 12.80
C THR A 16 -17.39 19.49 12.40
N TYR A 17 -17.01 18.22 12.28
CA TYR A 17 -15.66 17.84 11.88
C TYR A 17 -15.33 18.28 10.45
N VAL A 18 -16.26 18.13 9.50
CA VAL A 18 -16.09 18.67 8.13
C VAL A 18 -15.88 20.18 8.14
N LYS A 19 -16.61 20.93 8.96
CA LYS A 19 -16.39 22.38 9.11
C LYS A 19 -14.99 22.69 9.65
N GLN A 20 -14.50 21.91 10.61
CA GLN A 20 -13.13 22.05 11.13
C GLN A 20 -12.10 21.76 10.04
N LEU A 21 -12.26 20.67 9.28
CA LEU A 21 -11.37 20.33 8.16
C LEU A 21 -11.34 21.41 7.10
N ASN A 22 -12.50 21.96 6.69
CA ASN A 22 -12.56 23.04 5.71
C ASN A 22 -11.82 24.29 6.22
N SER A 23 -12.01 24.66 7.49
CA SER A 23 -11.27 25.79 8.10
C SER A 23 -9.76 25.56 8.11
N GLN A 24 -9.31 24.34 8.43
CA GLN A 24 -7.89 23.97 8.42
C GLN A 24 -7.30 24.03 7.01
N ILE A 25 -8.03 23.52 6.02
CA ILE A 25 -7.64 23.58 4.61
C ILE A 25 -7.51 25.04 4.15
N GLU A 26 -8.46 25.90 4.49
CA GLU A 26 -8.40 27.33 4.17
C GLU A 26 -7.19 28.02 4.80
N GLU A 27 -6.87 27.69 6.05
CA GLU A 27 -5.71 28.21 6.77
C GLU A 27 -4.39 27.76 6.11
N ILE A 28 -4.27 26.47 5.75
CA ILE A 28 -3.11 25.94 5.02
C ILE A 28 -2.94 26.66 3.68
N VAL A 29 -4.03 26.82 2.91
CA VAL A 29 -3.99 27.53 1.62
C VAL A 29 -3.58 28.99 1.79
N PHE A 30 -4.02 29.65 2.86
CA PHE A 30 -3.60 31.01 3.17
C PHE A 30 -2.11 31.11 3.50
N GLU A 31 -1.58 30.19 4.32
CA GLU A 31 -0.15 30.12 4.64
C GLU A 31 0.70 29.84 3.40
N MET A 32 0.24 28.94 2.51
CA MET A 32 0.93 28.61 1.26
C MET A 32 1.07 29.78 0.27
N ARG A 33 0.24 30.82 0.39
CA ARG A 33 0.33 32.04 -0.43
C ARG A 33 1.41 33.02 0.05
N LYS A 34 1.97 32.81 1.24
CA LYS A 34 3.06 33.62 1.78
C LYS A 34 4.40 33.18 1.20
N SER A 35 5.45 33.97 1.46
CA SER A 35 6.82 33.58 1.13
C SER A 35 7.28 32.47 2.07
N LEU A 36 7.30 31.23 1.59
CA LEU A 36 7.73 30.05 2.32
C LEU A 36 9.05 29.52 1.76
N THR A 37 9.82 28.82 2.59
CA THR A 37 10.92 27.98 2.10
C THR A 37 10.35 26.77 1.35
N LEU A 38 11.16 26.18 0.45
CA LEU A 38 10.76 24.98 -0.30
C LEU A 38 10.33 23.82 0.64
N ASN A 39 11.03 23.63 1.76
CA ASN A 39 10.69 22.58 2.73
C ASN A 39 9.37 22.84 3.45
N GLU A 40 9.05 24.10 3.78
CA GLU A 40 7.76 24.45 4.37
C GLU A 40 6.64 24.25 3.37
N TYR A 41 6.84 24.70 2.13
CA TYR A 41 5.87 24.51 1.06
C TYR A 41 5.53 23.02 0.86
N ASN A 42 6.55 22.15 0.75
CA ASN A 42 6.35 20.71 0.57
C ASN A 42 5.63 20.04 1.76
N LYS A 43 5.84 20.54 2.99
CA LYS A 43 5.11 20.08 4.18
C LYS A 43 3.64 20.45 4.07
N TYR A 44 3.33 21.71 3.76
CA TYR A 44 1.96 22.16 3.60
C TYR A 44 1.25 21.44 2.46
N GLU A 45 1.90 21.25 1.31
CA GLU A 45 1.37 20.47 0.19
C GLU A 45 1.02 19.03 0.59
N THR A 46 1.91 18.39 1.36
CA THR A 46 1.70 17.03 1.87
C THR A 46 0.49 16.95 2.80
N VAL A 47 0.39 17.87 3.77
CA VAL A 47 -0.74 17.92 4.71
C VAL A 47 -2.04 18.23 3.98
N LEU A 48 -2.03 19.21 3.07
CA LEU A 48 -3.19 19.60 2.26
C LEU A 48 -3.75 18.41 1.46
N THR A 49 -2.87 17.62 0.84
CA THR A 49 -3.27 16.44 0.06
C THR A 49 -4.00 15.42 0.94
N ILE A 50 -3.53 15.19 2.16
CA ILE A 50 -4.14 14.27 3.12
C ILE A 50 -5.47 14.83 3.65
N ASP A 51 -5.51 16.10 4.03
CA ASP A 51 -6.69 16.72 4.62
C ASP A 51 -7.86 16.82 3.62
N VAL A 52 -7.58 17.12 2.35
CA VAL A 52 -8.60 17.09 1.29
C VAL A 52 -9.19 15.69 1.15
N HIS A 53 -8.35 14.65 1.13
CA HIS A 53 -8.83 13.27 1.06
C HIS A 53 -9.68 12.88 2.28
N ILE A 54 -9.26 13.25 3.50
CA ILE A 54 -10.04 13.00 4.72
C ILE A 54 -11.38 13.72 4.67
N ARG A 55 -11.41 14.98 4.24
CA ARG A 55 -12.65 15.76 4.10
C ARG A 55 -13.60 15.08 3.12
N ASP A 56 -13.11 14.70 1.94
CA ASP A 56 -13.92 14.04 0.90
C ASP A 56 -14.48 12.68 1.40
N MET A 57 -13.69 11.91 2.16
CA MET A 57 -14.16 10.67 2.79
C MET A 57 -15.27 10.93 3.82
N VAL A 58 -15.10 11.91 4.69
CA VAL A 58 -16.11 12.23 5.72
C VAL A 58 -17.41 12.72 5.06
N ASP A 59 -17.31 13.53 4.00
CA ASP A 59 -18.48 13.98 3.23
C ASP A 59 -19.23 12.80 2.59
N ILE A 60 -18.51 11.80 2.06
CA ILE A 60 -19.11 10.55 1.56
C ILE A 60 -19.86 9.81 2.68
N LEU A 61 -19.24 9.65 3.85
CA LEU A 61 -19.88 8.97 4.99
C LEU A 61 -21.15 9.69 5.46
N ILE A 62 -21.14 11.03 5.49
CA ILE A 62 -22.31 11.84 5.85
C ILE A 62 -23.41 11.69 4.81
N ARG A 63 -23.05 11.82 3.52
CA ARG A 63 -24.00 11.73 2.40
C ARG A 63 -24.69 10.38 2.37
N ASP A 64 -23.94 9.31 2.60
CA ASP A 64 -24.42 7.93 2.54
C ASP A 64 -25.05 7.49 3.88
N GLY A 65 -25.10 8.37 4.88
CA GLY A 65 -25.79 8.14 6.16
C GLY A 65 -25.13 7.10 7.06
N ILE A 66 -23.82 6.90 6.91
CA ILE A 66 -23.07 5.83 7.58
C ILE A 66 -22.83 6.19 9.04
N ASN A 67 -23.53 5.50 9.96
CA ASN A 67 -23.45 5.76 11.40
C ASN A 67 -22.86 4.59 12.19
N GLU A 68 -22.44 3.52 11.53
CA GLU A 68 -22.00 2.30 12.19
C GLU A 68 -20.56 1.97 11.85
N SER A 69 -19.77 1.65 12.87
CA SER A 69 -18.36 1.31 12.67
C SER A 69 -18.13 -0.02 11.97
N HIS A 70 -19.17 -0.86 11.80
CA HIS A 70 -19.06 -2.12 11.06
C HIS A 70 -19.44 -1.98 9.59
N ASP A 71 -19.91 -0.80 9.16
CA ASP A 71 -20.26 -0.54 7.78
C ASP A 71 -19.01 -0.65 6.88
N PHE A 72 -19.20 -1.25 5.70
CA PHE A 72 -18.15 -1.42 4.73
C PHE A 72 -17.53 -0.08 4.31
N ALA A 73 -18.32 0.98 4.15
CA ALA A 73 -17.84 2.31 3.74
C ALA A 73 -16.81 2.89 4.73
N TRP A 74 -16.91 2.53 6.02
CA TRP A 74 -15.93 2.89 7.05
C TRP A 74 -14.80 1.86 7.14
N GLN A 75 -15.12 0.56 7.02
CA GLN A 75 -14.13 -0.51 7.13
C GLN A 75 -13.15 -0.54 5.96
N CYS A 76 -13.56 -0.12 4.77
CA CYS A 76 -12.70 -0.10 3.58
C CYS A 76 -11.64 1.01 3.59
N GLN A 77 -11.74 1.97 4.51
CA GLN A 77 -10.75 3.03 4.65
C GLN A 77 -9.49 2.55 5.37
N LEU A 78 -8.32 3.05 4.96
CA LEU A 78 -7.06 2.81 5.66
C LEU A 78 -7.02 3.62 6.95
N ARG A 79 -7.04 2.94 8.10
CA ARG A 79 -7.18 3.59 9.41
C ARG A 79 -5.99 3.30 10.30
N PHE A 80 -5.62 4.30 11.11
CA PHE A 80 -4.47 4.25 12.00
C PHE A 80 -4.95 4.22 13.45
N TYR A 81 -4.42 3.27 14.23
CA TYR A 81 -4.78 3.06 15.62
C TYR A 81 -3.53 2.90 16.48
N TRP A 82 -3.30 3.85 17.39
CA TRP A 82 -2.35 3.66 18.46
C TRP A 82 -2.96 2.71 19.50
N LEU A 83 -2.32 1.57 19.73
CA LEU A 83 -2.75 0.61 20.76
C LEU A 83 -1.84 0.73 21.97
N SER A 84 -2.35 1.32 23.06
CA SER A 84 -1.57 1.59 24.27
C SER A 84 -1.06 0.34 24.99
N LYS A 85 -1.62 -0.84 24.73
CA LYS A 85 -1.15 -2.09 25.37
C LYS A 85 0.13 -2.59 24.72
N GLU A 86 0.19 -2.51 23.39
CA GLU A 86 1.35 -2.88 22.58
C GLU A 86 2.36 -1.72 22.41
N ASP A 87 1.98 -0.51 22.84
CA ASP A 87 2.72 0.74 22.63
C ASP A 87 3.16 0.93 21.17
N ASN A 88 2.26 0.60 20.24
CA ASN A 88 2.56 0.55 18.82
C ASN A 88 1.38 1.09 17.98
N LEU A 89 1.72 1.61 16.80
CA LEU A 89 0.78 2.06 15.77
C LEU A 89 0.44 0.90 14.84
N PHE A 90 -0.85 0.62 14.70
CA PHE A 90 -1.37 -0.37 13.78
C PHE A 90 -2.21 0.29 12.70
N LEU A 91 -2.06 -0.21 11.47
CA LEU A 91 -2.97 0.07 10.38
C LEU A 91 -4.04 -0.99 10.32
N GLN A 92 -5.29 -0.59 10.03
CA GLN A 92 -6.40 -1.50 9.84
C GLN A 92 -7.23 -1.09 8.63
N GLN A 93 -7.41 -2.03 7.72
CA GLN A 93 -8.26 -1.88 6.54
C GLN A 93 -9.03 -3.20 6.31
N CYS A 94 -10.35 -3.12 6.34
CA CYS A 94 -11.24 -4.26 6.48
C CYS A 94 -10.77 -5.21 7.60
N ASN A 95 -10.47 -6.46 7.25
CA ASN A 95 -10.00 -7.50 8.17
C ASN A 95 -8.47 -7.52 8.31
N GLY A 96 -7.75 -6.77 7.49
CA GLY A 96 -6.29 -6.66 7.57
C GLY A 96 -5.86 -5.80 8.75
N LYS A 97 -4.91 -6.30 9.53
CA LYS A 97 -4.21 -5.58 10.61
C LYS A 97 -2.71 -5.65 10.33
N PHE A 98 -2.06 -4.50 10.28
CA PHE A 98 -0.63 -4.37 9.95
C PHE A 98 0.08 -3.50 10.97
N GLU A 99 1.31 -3.84 11.31
CA GLU A 99 2.18 -2.98 12.12
C GLU A 99 2.73 -1.85 11.25
N TYR A 100 2.85 -0.66 11.82
CA TYR A 100 3.55 0.44 11.17
C TYR A 100 5.06 0.21 11.22
N GLY A 101 5.77 0.42 10.10
CA GLY A 101 7.17 0.06 9.96
C GLY A 101 8.19 1.09 10.47
N TYR A 102 7.76 2.32 10.77
CA TYR A 102 8.61 3.42 11.26
C TYR A 102 9.83 3.79 10.39
N GLU A 103 9.87 3.37 9.13
CA GLU A 103 10.97 3.72 8.23
C GLU A 103 10.90 5.21 7.86
N TYR A 104 12.02 5.91 8.05
CA TYR A 104 12.11 7.34 7.74
C TYR A 104 12.36 7.56 6.25
N MET A 105 11.34 8.10 5.56
CA MET A 105 11.40 8.39 4.13
C MET A 105 11.68 9.86 3.78
N GLY A 106 11.82 10.74 4.78
CA GLY A 106 11.87 12.18 4.54
C GLY A 106 10.62 12.75 3.86
N LEU A 107 10.73 13.98 3.33
CA LEU A 107 9.65 14.72 2.68
C LEU A 107 9.56 14.40 1.18
N ASN A 108 9.09 13.20 0.85
CA ASN A 108 9.03 12.70 -0.53
C ASN A 108 7.63 12.81 -1.18
N GLY A 109 6.92 13.90 -0.91
CA GLY A 109 5.56 14.18 -1.42
C GLY A 109 4.52 13.11 -1.06
N ARG A 110 3.26 13.29 -1.48
CA ARG A 110 2.21 12.26 -1.42
C ARG A 110 1.52 12.16 -2.77
N LEU A 111 1.12 10.95 -3.15
CA LEU A 111 0.23 10.77 -4.28
C LEU A 111 -1.14 11.34 -3.91
N VAL A 112 -1.78 12.06 -4.83
CA VAL A 112 -3.18 12.50 -4.63
C VAL A 112 -4.06 11.26 -4.54
N ILE A 113 -4.75 11.11 -3.41
CA ILE A 113 -5.58 9.94 -3.16
C ILE A 113 -6.94 10.16 -3.82
N THR A 114 -7.30 9.24 -4.71
CA THR A 114 -8.57 9.22 -5.44
C THR A 114 -9.33 7.94 -5.10
N PRO A 115 -10.64 7.84 -5.44
CA PRO A 115 -11.38 6.59 -5.28
C PRO A 115 -10.76 5.39 -6.00
N LEU A 116 -9.97 5.62 -7.08
CA LEU A 116 -9.22 4.56 -7.74
C LEU A 116 -8.04 4.10 -6.87
N THR A 117 -7.26 5.05 -6.33
CA THR A 117 -6.15 4.77 -5.41
C THR A 117 -6.62 4.01 -4.17
N ASP A 118 -7.77 4.38 -3.58
CA ASP A 118 -8.34 3.69 -2.42
C ASP A 118 -8.69 2.23 -2.72
N ARG A 119 -9.23 1.94 -3.91
CA ARG A 119 -9.51 0.56 -4.35
C ARG A 119 -8.23 -0.24 -4.54
N ILE A 120 -7.18 0.39 -5.06
CA ILE A 120 -5.86 -0.25 -5.18
C ILE A 120 -5.33 -0.58 -3.78
N TYR A 121 -5.41 0.36 -2.83
CA TYR A 121 -4.96 0.15 -1.45
C TYR A 121 -5.72 -0.98 -0.78
N LEU A 122 -7.05 -0.97 -0.91
CA LEU A 122 -7.91 -2.01 -0.37
C LEU A 122 -7.55 -3.39 -0.90
N THR A 123 -7.24 -3.50 -2.19
CA THR A 123 -6.90 -4.80 -2.79
C THR A 123 -5.50 -5.26 -2.37
N ILE A 124 -4.54 -4.33 -2.27
CA ILE A 124 -3.20 -4.63 -1.77
C ILE A 124 -3.26 -5.13 -0.33
N THR A 125 -3.92 -4.39 0.57
CA THR A 125 -4.01 -4.78 1.99
C THR A 125 -4.79 -6.08 2.16
N GLN A 126 -5.85 -6.32 1.38
CA GLN A 126 -6.51 -7.63 1.36
C GLN A 126 -5.57 -8.75 0.91
N ALA A 127 -4.80 -8.55 -0.17
CA ALA A 127 -3.84 -9.55 -0.63
C ALA A 127 -2.80 -9.87 0.46
N LEU A 128 -2.23 -8.85 1.11
CA LEU A 128 -1.27 -9.03 2.19
C LEU A 128 -1.87 -9.75 3.40
N SER A 129 -3.13 -9.49 3.74
CA SER A 129 -3.83 -10.21 4.83
C SER A 129 -4.01 -11.71 4.54
N MET A 130 -3.91 -12.10 3.28
CA MET A 130 -3.96 -13.49 2.80
C MET A 130 -2.56 -14.05 2.49
N PHE A 131 -1.49 -13.33 2.85
CA PHE A 131 -0.10 -13.66 2.52
C PHE A 131 0.16 -13.78 1.01
N LEU A 132 -0.64 -13.11 0.19
CA LEU A 132 -0.49 -13.07 -1.26
C LEU A 132 0.21 -11.79 -1.69
N GLY A 133 0.87 -11.84 -2.86
CA GLY A 133 1.30 -10.63 -3.54
C GLY A 133 0.13 -9.93 -4.24
N CYS A 134 0.37 -8.74 -4.78
CA CYS A 134 -0.61 -8.06 -5.62
C CYS A 134 -0.01 -7.71 -6.99
N ALA A 135 -0.84 -7.81 -8.03
CA ALA A 135 -0.47 -7.58 -9.42
C ALA A 135 -1.29 -6.45 -10.06
N PRO A 136 -0.95 -5.16 -9.82
CA PRO A 136 -1.55 -4.06 -10.57
C PRO A 136 -1.22 -4.15 -12.07
N ALA A 137 -2.26 -4.13 -12.90
CA ALA A 137 -2.18 -4.22 -14.34
C ALA A 137 -2.97 -3.08 -14.99
N GLY A 138 -2.40 -2.45 -16.01
CA GLY A 138 -3.01 -1.31 -16.71
C GLY A 138 -2.01 -0.60 -17.63
N PRO A 139 -2.44 0.37 -18.44
CA PRO A 139 -1.58 1.12 -19.36
C PRO A 139 -0.38 1.79 -18.67
N ALA A 140 0.64 2.14 -19.45
CA ALA A 140 1.78 2.89 -18.93
C ALA A 140 1.31 4.26 -18.39
N GLY A 141 1.88 4.68 -17.25
CA GLY A 141 1.56 5.97 -16.63
C GLY A 141 0.28 6.03 -15.80
N THR A 142 -0.42 4.91 -15.55
CA THR A 142 -1.65 4.90 -14.74
C THR A 142 -1.43 4.84 -13.22
N GLY A 143 -0.21 5.07 -12.73
CA GLY A 143 0.06 5.16 -11.29
C GLY A 143 0.19 3.82 -10.56
N LYS A 144 0.45 2.71 -11.28
CA LYS A 144 0.56 1.35 -10.70
C LYS A 144 1.64 1.25 -9.62
N THR A 145 2.86 1.64 -10.00
CA THR A 145 4.05 1.61 -9.13
C THR A 145 3.94 2.69 -8.05
N GLU A 146 3.44 3.85 -8.42
CA GLU A 146 3.24 5.01 -7.54
C GLU A 146 2.25 4.70 -6.42
N SER A 147 1.17 3.96 -6.71
CA SER A 147 0.19 3.53 -5.70
C SER A 147 0.81 2.56 -4.69
N ILE A 148 1.61 1.59 -5.15
CA ILE A 148 2.32 0.67 -4.23
C ILE A 148 3.29 1.45 -3.34
N LYS A 149 4.08 2.37 -3.92
CA LYS A 149 5.03 3.21 -3.18
C LYS A 149 4.35 4.11 -2.17
N ASP A 150 3.24 4.75 -2.53
CA ASP A 150 2.53 5.65 -1.62
C ASP A 150 1.85 4.90 -0.47
N LEU A 151 1.34 3.69 -0.71
CA LEU A 151 0.86 2.82 0.36
C LEU A 151 1.99 2.36 1.29
N ALA A 152 3.12 1.90 0.73
CA ALA A 152 4.29 1.52 1.54
C ALA A 152 4.75 2.68 2.44
N LYS A 153 4.78 3.89 1.89
CA LYS A 153 5.06 5.12 2.64
C LYS A 153 4.02 5.38 3.72
N ALA A 154 2.73 5.17 3.44
CA ALA A 154 1.66 5.26 4.44
C ALA A 154 1.81 4.22 5.56
N MET A 155 2.40 3.06 5.26
CA MET A 155 2.70 2.00 6.22
C MET A 155 4.04 2.16 6.92
N GLY A 156 4.84 3.17 6.57
CA GLY A 156 6.17 3.37 7.11
C GLY A 156 7.16 2.28 6.69
N LEU A 157 7.04 1.76 5.47
CA LEU A 157 7.86 0.68 4.92
C LEU A 157 8.63 1.12 3.68
N LEU A 158 9.86 0.65 3.55
CA LEU A 158 10.66 0.84 2.34
C LEU A 158 10.09 0.05 1.18
N CYS A 159 9.82 0.73 0.05
CA CYS A 159 9.44 0.08 -1.20
C CYS A 159 10.59 0.18 -2.20
N VAL A 160 11.27 -0.94 -2.44
CA VAL A 160 12.31 -1.09 -3.46
C VAL A 160 11.62 -1.39 -4.79
N VAL A 161 11.85 -0.54 -5.79
CA VAL A 161 11.32 -0.76 -7.14
C VAL A 161 12.43 -1.30 -8.04
N THR A 162 12.18 -2.43 -8.68
CA THR A 162 13.11 -3.06 -9.63
C THR A 162 12.44 -3.15 -10.98
N ASN A 163 13.00 -2.45 -11.98
CA ASN A 163 12.52 -2.58 -13.36
C ASN A 163 12.99 -3.91 -13.95
N CYS A 164 12.05 -4.72 -14.42
CA CYS A 164 12.31 -6.03 -14.99
C CYS A 164 12.53 -5.93 -16.50
N GLY A 165 13.64 -6.50 -16.97
CA GLY A 165 13.96 -6.62 -18.38
C GLY A 165 14.12 -8.08 -18.81
N GLU A 166 14.25 -8.30 -20.12
CA GLU A 166 14.39 -9.64 -20.73
C GLU A 166 15.64 -10.39 -20.25
N GLY A 167 16.68 -9.68 -19.79
CA GLY A 167 17.92 -10.27 -19.26
C GLY A 167 17.90 -10.58 -17.75
N MET A 168 16.76 -10.46 -17.07
CA MET A 168 16.65 -10.76 -15.64
C MET A 168 16.64 -12.27 -15.39
N ASP A 169 17.60 -12.74 -14.58
CA ASP A 169 17.72 -14.14 -14.17
C ASP A 169 17.05 -14.41 -12.81
N TYR A 170 16.62 -15.65 -12.59
CA TYR A 170 15.97 -16.10 -11.36
C TYR A 170 16.88 -15.93 -10.14
N GLN A 171 18.21 -15.99 -10.32
CA GLN A 171 19.17 -15.78 -9.23
C GLN A 171 19.21 -14.33 -8.77
N ALA A 172 19.09 -13.37 -9.70
CA ALA A 172 19.03 -11.95 -9.36
C ALA A 172 17.74 -11.62 -8.62
N ILE A 173 16.62 -12.19 -9.06
CA ILE A 173 15.33 -12.05 -8.38
C ILE A 173 15.37 -12.72 -6.99
N GLY A 174 15.91 -13.93 -6.90
CA GLY A 174 16.09 -14.65 -5.63
C GLY A 174 16.90 -13.85 -4.60
N LYS A 175 18.02 -13.23 -5.02
CA LYS A 175 18.80 -12.32 -4.15
C LYS A 175 17.99 -11.12 -3.68
N ASN A 176 17.19 -10.50 -4.56
CA ASN A 176 16.30 -9.39 -4.16
C ASN A 176 15.26 -9.89 -3.14
N LEU A 177 14.58 -11.00 -3.42
CA LEU A 177 13.58 -11.58 -2.53
C LEU A 177 14.17 -11.93 -1.15
N ASN A 178 15.37 -12.50 -1.12
CA ASN A 178 16.10 -12.78 0.10
C ASN A 178 16.33 -11.50 0.93
N GLY A 179 16.85 -10.44 0.30
CA GLY A 179 17.04 -9.14 0.96
C GLY A 179 15.72 -8.55 1.48
N LEU A 180 14.64 -8.64 0.71
CA LEU A 180 13.31 -8.18 1.12
C LEU A 180 12.77 -8.94 2.33
N CYS A 181 12.93 -10.27 2.38
CA CYS A 181 12.49 -11.10 3.51
C CYS A 181 13.20 -10.71 4.81
N GLN A 182 14.51 -10.51 4.76
CA GLN A 182 15.30 -10.19 5.95
C GLN A 182 15.10 -8.76 6.45
N THR A 183 14.80 -7.83 5.55
CA THR A 183 14.57 -6.41 5.87
C THR A 183 13.11 -6.06 6.12
N GLY A 184 12.17 -6.92 5.72
CA GLY A 184 10.75 -6.66 5.83
C GLY A 184 10.27 -5.54 4.90
N ALA A 185 11.09 -5.17 3.91
CA ALA A 185 10.77 -4.17 2.90
C ALA A 185 9.79 -4.72 1.85
N TRP A 186 9.18 -3.81 1.10
CA TRP A 186 8.34 -4.13 -0.03
C TRP A 186 9.16 -4.15 -1.33
N GLY A 187 8.94 -5.17 -2.16
CA GLY A 187 9.50 -5.26 -3.50
C GLY A 187 8.44 -5.03 -4.55
N CYS A 188 8.61 -3.99 -5.37
CA CYS A 188 7.78 -3.74 -6.54
C CYS A 188 8.59 -4.07 -7.80
N PHE A 189 8.31 -5.22 -8.39
CA PHE A 189 8.92 -5.65 -9.64
C PHE A 189 8.14 -5.06 -10.81
N ASP A 190 8.65 -3.95 -11.32
CA ASP A 190 8.03 -3.19 -12.39
C ASP A 190 8.23 -3.90 -13.73
N GLU A 191 7.21 -3.86 -14.60
CA GLU A 191 7.28 -4.47 -15.93
C GLU A 191 7.57 -5.99 -15.92
N PHE A 192 7.09 -6.69 -14.88
CA PHE A 192 7.39 -8.10 -14.59
C PHE A 192 7.11 -9.06 -15.76
N ASN A 193 6.13 -8.74 -16.59
CA ASN A 193 5.79 -9.49 -17.81
C ASN A 193 6.78 -9.31 -18.99
N ARG A 194 7.96 -8.73 -18.76
CA ARG A 194 9.12 -8.77 -19.68
C ARG A 194 10.05 -9.94 -19.43
N ILE A 195 9.91 -10.61 -18.30
CA ILE A 195 10.75 -11.75 -17.94
C ILE A 195 10.29 -12.97 -18.76
N GLU A 196 11.24 -13.79 -19.18
CA GLU A 196 10.96 -15.04 -19.89
C GLU A 196 10.11 -15.99 -19.02
N ALA A 197 9.15 -16.68 -19.64
CA ALA A 197 8.24 -17.58 -18.94
C ALA A 197 8.96 -18.71 -18.18
N SER A 198 10.10 -19.18 -18.70
CA SER A 198 10.94 -20.21 -18.05
C SER A 198 11.48 -19.72 -16.70
N VAL A 199 12.01 -18.51 -16.65
CA VAL A 199 12.51 -17.83 -15.44
C VAL A 199 11.36 -17.56 -14.47
N LEU A 200 10.22 -17.07 -14.96
CA LEU A 200 9.03 -16.81 -14.15
C LEU A 200 8.53 -18.07 -13.43
N SER A 201 8.65 -19.24 -14.06
CA SER A 201 8.28 -20.51 -13.42
C SER A 201 9.15 -20.81 -12.20
N VAL A 202 10.45 -20.52 -12.25
CA VAL A 202 11.35 -20.68 -11.09
C VAL A 202 11.07 -19.62 -10.03
N VAL A 203 10.85 -18.37 -10.43
CA VAL A 203 10.49 -17.30 -9.49
C VAL A 203 9.18 -17.62 -8.75
N SER A 204 8.23 -18.30 -9.40
CA SER A 204 6.99 -18.71 -8.75
C SER A 204 7.23 -19.63 -7.55
N THR A 205 8.23 -20.52 -7.60
CA THR A 205 8.55 -21.41 -6.47
C THR A 205 9.24 -20.66 -5.34
N GLN A 206 10.10 -19.69 -5.66
CA GLN A 206 10.72 -18.80 -4.68
C GLN A 206 9.66 -17.97 -3.92
N VAL A 207 8.76 -17.29 -4.64
CA VAL A 207 7.68 -16.50 -4.03
C VAL A 207 6.76 -17.39 -3.21
N LYS A 208 6.37 -18.56 -3.73
CA LYS A 208 5.52 -19.51 -2.99
C LYS A 208 6.15 -19.97 -1.68
N SER A 209 7.46 -20.22 -1.65
CA SER A 209 8.17 -20.59 -0.41
C SER A 209 8.03 -19.50 0.65
N ILE A 210 8.19 -18.23 0.26
CA ILE A 210 8.02 -17.07 1.15
C ILE A 210 6.58 -16.98 1.68
N GLN A 211 5.59 -17.10 0.79
CA GLN A 211 4.17 -17.05 1.18
C GLN A 211 3.79 -18.17 2.15
N GLN A 212 4.32 -19.38 1.93
CA GLN A 212 4.13 -20.51 2.84
C GLN A 212 4.74 -20.22 4.22
N ALA A 213 5.98 -19.73 4.27
CA ALA A 213 6.63 -19.37 5.52
C ALA A 213 5.87 -18.26 6.28
N LEU A 214 5.34 -17.26 5.57
CA LEU A 214 4.48 -16.21 6.14
C LEU A 214 3.18 -16.78 6.71
N SER A 215 2.51 -17.69 5.97
CA SER A 215 1.25 -18.32 6.40
C SER A 215 1.42 -19.22 7.63
N LEU A 216 2.62 -19.78 7.81
CA LEU A 216 3.00 -20.57 8.98
C LEU A 216 3.54 -19.71 10.13
N HIS A 217 3.58 -18.38 9.97
CA HIS A 217 4.11 -17.42 10.93
C HIS A 217 5.55 -17.74 11.37
N LEU A 218 6.38 -18.21 10.44
CA LEU A 218 7.79 -18.48 10.70
C LEU A 218 8.59 -17.18 10.80
N THR A 219 9.59 -17.16 11.67
CA THR A 219 10.57 -16.05 11.78
C THR A 219 11.86 -16.34 11.03
N GLU A 220 12.10 -17.60 10.68
CA GLU A 220 13.25 -18.10 9.91
C GLU A 220 12.78 -19.26 9.02
N PHE A 221 13.33 -19.38 7.82
CA PHE A 221 12.98 -20.47 6.90
C PHE A 221 14.11 -20.73 5.89
N LEU A 222 14.07 -21.92 5.27
CA LEU A 222 15.02 -22.31 4.23
C LEU A 222 14.61 -21.68 2.88
N PHE A 223 15.42 -20.75 2.39
CA PHE A 223 15.26 -20.09 1.09
C PHE A 223 16.50 -20.32 0.23
N GLU A 224 16.33 -20.93 -0.94
CA GLU A 224 17.44 -21.25 -1.88
C GLU A 224 18.64 -21.93 -1.20
N HIS A 225 18.35 -22.94 -0.36
CA HIS A 225 19.34 -23.71 0.42
C HIS A 225 20.04 -22.94 1.56
N ASN A 226 19.63 -21.71 1.84
CA ASN A 226 20.13 -20.93 2.97
C ASN A 226 19.01 -20.67 3.98
N GLU A 227 19.31 -20.83 5.27
CA GLU A 227 18.38 -20.43 6.33
C GLU A 227 18.46 -18.91 6.48
N ILE A 228 17.32 -18.23 6.29
CA ILE A 228 17.24 -16.77 6.35
C ILE A 228 16.15 -16.33 7.31
N ARG A 229 16.34 -15.14 7.89
CA ARG A 229 15.32 -14.45 8.68
C ARG A 229 14.16 -13.99 7.79
N LEU A 230 12.95 -14.08 8.32
CA LEU A 230 11.72 -13.60 7.71
C LEU A 230 11.06 -12.55 8.61
N LEU A 231 10.92 -11.33 8.11
CA LEU A 231 10.08 -10.31 8.70
C LEU A 231 8.70 -10.32 8.04
N SER A 232 7.66 -10.38 8.86
CA SER A 232 6.26 -10.51 8.40
C SER A 232 5.73 -9.30 7.63
N THR A 233 6.43 -8.16 7.68
CA THR A 233 6.08 -6.94 6.94
C THR A 233 6.44 -7.00 5.45
N VAL A 234 7.19 -8.02 5.02
CA VAL A 234 7.59 -8.19 3.62
C VAL A 234 6.36 -8.24 2.70
N GLY A 235 6.44 -7.49 1.60
CA GLY A 235 5.40 -7.44 0.57
C GLY A 235 6.00 -7.61 -0.81
N ILE A 236 5.41 -8.46 -1.65
CA ILE A 236 5.89 -8.72 -3.01
C ILE A 236 4.81 -8.28 -3.99
N PHE A 237 5.18 -7.37 -4.88
CA PHE A 237 4.29 -6.76 -5.86
C PHE A 237 4.88 -6.85 -7.25
N ILE A 238 4.01 -7.04 -8.23
CA ILE A 238 4.40 -7.03 -9.64
C ILE A 238 3.54 -6.03 -10.37
N THR A 239 4.09 -5.31 -11.35
CA THR A 239 3.27 -4.48 -12.25
C THR A 239 3.31 -5.04 -13.65
N MET A 240 2.20 -4.86 -14.36
CA MET A 240 2.04 -5.36 -15.72
C MET A 240 1.46 -4.28 -16.62
N ASN A 241 1.98 -4.23 -17.85
CA ASN A 241 1.41 -3.48 -18.94
C ASN A 241 0.83 -4.49 -19.96
N PRO A 242 -0.45 -4.89 -19.83
CA PRO A 242 -1.08 -5.80 -20.78
C PRO A 242 -1.23 -5.15 -22.16
N GLY A 243 -1.16 -5.95 -23.23
CA GLY A 243 -1.42 -5.50 -24.60
C GLY A 243 -0.25 -4.78 -25.31
N TYR A 244 0.91 -4.63 -24.66
CA TYR A 244 2.12 -4.11 -25.30
C TYR A 244 2.94 -5.23 -25.98
N ALA A 245 3.57 -4.91 -27.12
CA ALA A 245 4.48 -5.83 -27.80
C ALA A 245 5.69 -6.21 -26.91
N GLY A 246 6.16 -7.46 -27.05
CA GLY A 246 7.28 -7.98 -26.25
C GLY A 246 6.91 -8.31 -24.80
N ARG A 247 5.63 -8.57 -24.51
CA ARG A 247 5.14 -8.97 -23.18
C ARG A 247 4.67 -10.41 -23.18
N THR A 248 5.10 -11.17 -22.18
CA THR A 248 4.67 -12.54 -21.95
C THR A 248 3.37 -12.55 -21.15
N GLU A 249 2.49 -13.53 -21.43
CA GLU A 249 1.45 -13.84 -20.46
C GLU A 249 2.07 -14.50 -19.24
N LEU A 250 1.60 -14.12 -18.05
CA LEU A 250 2.07 -14.76 -16.83
C LEU A 250 1.67 -16.24 -16.80
N PRO A 251 2.59 -17.15 -16.45
CA PRO A 251 2.25 -18.54 -16.18
C PRO A 251 1.19 -18.66 -15.08
N GLU A 252 0.36 -19.68 -15.15
CA GLU A 252 -0.71 -19.92 -14.16
C GLU A 252 -0.15 -20.12 -12.74
N SER A 253 1.05 -20.70 -12.63
CA SER A 253 1.78 -20.83 -11.38
C SER A 253 2.08 -19.48 -10.71
N VAL A 254 2.33 -18.44 -11.50
CA VAL A 254 2.57 -17.07 -11.01
C VAL A 254 1.25 -16.40 -10.70
N LYS A 255 0.26 -16.47 -11.59
CA LYS A 255 -1.05 -15.82 -11.40
C LYS A 255 -1.70 -16.17 -10.06
N ASN A 256 -1.59 -17.42 -9.63
CA ASN A 256 -2.15 -17.88 -8.35
C ASN A 256 -1.48 -17.28 -7.09
N LEU A 257 -0.28 -16.70 -7.23
CA LEU A 257 0.46 -16.11 -6.10
C LEU A 257 0.12 -14.62 -5.90
N PHE A 258 -0.52 -13.99 -6.90
CA PHE A 258 -0.79 -12.56 -6.90
C PHE A 258 -2.27 -12.26 -7.12
N ARG A 259 -2.83 -11.40 -6.28
CA ARG A 259 -4.17 -10.87 -6.49
C ARG A 259 -4.16 -9.81 -7.60
N PRO A 260 -4.94 -9.95 -8.68
CA PRO A 260 -4.94 -8.96 -9.76
C PRO A 260 -5.64 -7.66 -9.32
N VAL A 261 -5.13 -6.53 -9.77
CA VAL A 261 -5.75 -5.21 -9.64
C VAL A 261 -5.74 -4.52 -10.99
N VAL A 262 -6.89 -4.03 -11.42
CA VAL A 262 -7.02 -3.33 -12.70
C VAL A 262 -6.92 -1.82 -12.46
N VAL A 263 -5.96 -1.16 -13.12
CA VAL A 263 -5.68 0.28 -12.98
C VAL A 263 -5.92 0.97 -14.32
N VAL A 264 -7.19 1.27 -14.58
CA VAL A 264 -7.72 2.02 -15.73
C VAL A 264 -8.74 3.06 -15.28
#